data_AF-A0ABD0PGV3-F1
#
_entry.id   AF-A0ABD0PGV3-F1
#
_cell.length_a   1.000
_cell.length_b   1.000
_cell.length_c   1.000
_cell.angle_alpha   90.00
_cell.angle_beta   90.00
_cell.angle_gamma   90.00
#
_symmetry.space_group_name_H-M   'P 1'
#
loop_
_entity.id
_entity.type
_entity.pdbx_description
1 polymer ?
#
loop_
_entity_poly.entity_id
_entity_poly.type
_entity_poly.pdbx_seq_one_letter_code
_entity_poly.pdbx_strand_id
1 'polypeptide(L)' 'VMYEQRLRSWRELPIRWADFGALHRNEHSGALGGLTRVRRFCQDDAHIFCTPEQ' A
#
# COMPACT_ATOMS: atom_id res chain seq x y z
N VAL A 1 -0.63 -12.02 -3.76
CA VAL A 1 -1.50 -12.08 -4.98
C VAL A 1 -0.98 -11.25 -6.15
N MET A 2 -0.97 -9.91 -6.15
CA MET A 2 -0.54 -9.12 -7.33
C MET A 2 0.86 -9.46 -7.87
N TYR A 3 1.87 -9.53 -6.99
CA TYR A 3 3.25 -9.87 -7.39
C TYR A 3 3.37 -11.30 -7.92
N GLU A 4 2.67 -12.22 -7.28
CA GLU A 4 2.71 -13.67 -7.53
C GLU A 4 1.89 -14.12 -8.74
N GLN A 5 1.15 -13.22 -9.42
CA GLN A 5 0.32 -13.56 -10.58
C GLN A 5 1.09 -14.17 -11.75
N ARG A 6 2.40 -13.91 -11.87
CA ARG A 6 3.27 -14.54 -12.85
C ARG A 6 4.71 -14.62 -12.37
N LEU A 7 5.50 -15.52 -12.98
CA LEU A 7 6.95 -15.54 -12.84
C LEU A 7 7.54 -14.22 -13.33
N ARG A 8 8.49 -13.67 -12.56
CA ARG A 8 9.19 -12.41 -12.80
C ARG A 8 10.69 -12.67 -12.93
N SER A 9 11.34 -12.03 -13.91
CA SER A 9 12.80 -12.02 -13.98
C SER A 9 13.38 -10.96 -13.05
N TRP A 10 14.58 -11.19 -12.51
CA TRP A 10 15.33 -10.18 -11.74
C TRP A 10 15.55 -8.88 -12.55
N ARG A 11 15.56 -8.96 -13.90
CA ARG A 11 15.68 -7.80 -14.79
C ARG A 11 14.48 -6.85 -14.73
N GLU A 12 13.33 -7.32 -14.25
CA GLU A 12 12.15 -6.47 -14.06
C GLU A 12 12.22 -5.68 -12.75
N LEU A 13 13.12 -6.07 -11.83
CA LEU A 13 13.29 -5.40 -10.55
C LEU A 13 14.15 -4.13 -10.74
N PRO A 14 13.82 -3.01 -10.06
CA PRO A 14 12.75 -2.89 -9.07
C PRO A 14 11.37 -2.65 -9.70
N ILE A 15 10.37 -3.40 -9.25
CA ILE A 15 8.96 -3.19 -9.60
C ILE A 15 8.34 -2.28 -8.54
N ARG A 16 7.66 -1.22 -8.98
CA ARG A 16 6.98 -0.26 -8.11
C ARG A 16 5.51 -0.19 -8.48
N TRP A 17 4.63 -0.41 -7.51
CA TRP A 17 3.19 -0.28 -7.68
C TRP A 17 2.64 0.70 -6.67
N ALA A 18 1.86 1.67 -7.15
CA ALA A 18 1.13 2.62 -6.32
C ALA A 18 -0.36 2.27 -6.32
N ASP A 19 -1.02 2.49 -5.20
CA ASP A 19 -2.46 2.37 -5.05
C ASP A 19 -3.01 3.57 -4.27
N PHE A 20 -4.16 4.06 -4.73
CA PHE A 20 -4.91 5.16 -4.10
C PHE A 20 -6.26 4.66 -3.57
N GLY A 21 -6.33 3.38 -3.23
CA GLY A 21 -7.52 2.70 -2.75
C GLY A 21 -8.05 3.28 -1.45
N ALA A 22 -9.37 3.21 -1.27
CA ALA A 22 -10.01 3.59 -0.02
C ALA A 22 -9.81 2.49 1.04
N LEU A 23 -9.03 2.82 2.06
CA LEU A 23 -8.77 1.96 3.20
C LEU A 23 -9.78 2.23 4.31
N HIS A 24 -10.12 1.17 5.05
CA HIS A 24 -11.05 1.24 6.17
C HIS A 24 -10.39 0.66 7.42
N ARG A 25 -10.40 1.43 8.51
CA ARG A 25 -9.93 1.00 9.84
C ARG A 25 -11.02 1.27 10.87
N ASN A 26 -11.39 0.28 11.66
CA ASN A 26 -12.41 0.44 12.70
C ASN A 26 -11.83 1.07 13.97
N GLU A 27 -11.37 2.32 13.85
CA GLU A 27 -10.84 3.10 14.96
C GLU A 27 -11.93 3.32 16.04
N HIS A 28 -11.49 3.36 17.31
CA HIS A 28 -12.36 3.67 18.44
C HIS A 28 -13.05 5.01 18.24
N SER A 29 -14.36 5.07 18.52
CA SER A 29 -15.18 6.27 18.28
C SER A 29 -14.66 7.51 19.01
N GLY A 30 -14.16 7.36 20.24
CA GLY A 30 -13.58 8.45 21.02
C GLY A 30 -12.19 8.91 20.56
N ALA A 31 -11.55 8.21 19.63
CA ALA A 31 -10.24 8.57 19.08
C ALA A 31 -10.33 9.29 17.73
N LEU A 32 -11.54 9.46 17.17
CA LEU A 32 -11.73 10.16 15.90
C LEU A 32 -11.52 11.67 16.08
N GLY A 33 -10.90 12.31 15.09
CA GLY A 33 -10.58 13.72 15.16
C GLY A 33 -10.37 14.35 13.79
N GLY A 34 -11.21 15.33 13.46
CA GLY A 34 -11.13 16.10 12.20
C GLY A 34 -10.90 15.23 10.97
N LEU A 35 -9.87 15.57 10.19
CA LEU A 35 -9.39 14.77 9.06
C LEU A 35 -8.11 13.97 9.37
N THR A 36 -7.52 14.15 10.55
CA THR A 36 -6.26 13.49 10.92
C THR A 36 -6.48 12.05 11.39
N ARG A 37 -7.67 11.71 11.91
CA ARG A 37 -8.01 10.35 12.32
C ARG A 37 -9.46 10.00 11.98
N VAL A 38 -9.64 9.20 10.93
CA VAL A 38 -10.93 8.81 10.35
C VAL A 38 -10.99 7.31 10.09
N ARG A 39 -12.19 6.76 9.95
CA ARG A 39 -12.38 5.32 9.66
C ARG A 39 -12.20 4.94 8.20
N ARG A 40 -12.27 5.90 7.29
CA ARG A 40 -12.09 5.71 5.84
C ARG A 40 -11.19 6.81 5.30
N PHE A 41 -10.13 6.43 4.58
CA PHE A 41 -9.19 7.37 3.97
C PHE A 41 -8.51 6.71 2.76
N CYS A 42 -7.97 7.51 1.85
CA CYS A 42 -7.11 7.03 0.77
C CYS A 42 -5.67 7.42 1.11
N GLN A 43 -4.76 6.45 1.07
CA GLN A 43 -3.32 6.71 1.20
C GLN A 43 -2.71 6.77 -0.19
N ASP A 44 -1.66 7.59 -0.35
CA ASP A 44 -0.71 7.45 -1.44
C ASP A 44 0.25 6.32 -1.06
N ASP A 45 -0.22 5.08 -1.20
CA ASP A 45 0.52 3.90 -0.77
C ASP A 45 1.23 3.26 -1.96
N ALA A 46 2.42 2.71 -1.72
CA ALA A 46 3.20 2.07 -2.77
C ALA A 46 4.01 0.89 -2.22
N HIS A 47 4.10 -0.16 -3.03
CA HIS A 47 4.88 -1.35 -2.75
C HIS A 47 6.02 -1.46 -3.76
N ILE A 48 7.24 -1.65 -3.25
CA ILE A 48 8.45 -1.82 -4.05
C ILE A 48 8.99 -3.23 -3.83
N PHE A 49 9.10 -3.98 -4.93
CA PHE A 49 9.78 -5.28 -4.96
C PHE A 49 11.14 -5.07 -5.61
N CYS A 50 12.20 -5.42 -4.89
CA CYS A 50 13.59 -5.20 -5.30
C CYS A 50 14.49 -6.34 -4.79
N THR A 51 15.68 -6.46 -5.37
CA THR A 51 16.73 -7.31 -4.78
C THR A 51 17.37 -6.58 -3.59
N PRO A 52 18.00 -7.30 -2.64
CA PRO A 52 18.63 -6.67 -1.47
C PRO A 52 19.72 -5.64 -1.82
N GLU A 53 20.31 -5.74 -3.01
CA GLU A 53 21.40 -4.87 -3.48
C GLU A 53 20.92 -3.59 -4.18
N GLN A 54 19.62 -3.45 -4.45
CA GLN A 54 19.01 -2.32 -5.15
C GLN A 54 18.49 -1.25 -4.19
#